data_AF-A0A9P7E1M6-F1
#
_entry.id   AF-A0A9P7E1M6-F1
#
_cell.length_a   1.000
_cell.length_b   1.000
_cell.length_c   1.000
_cell.angle_alpha   90.00
_cell.angle_beta   90.00
_cell.angle_gamma   90.00
#
_symmetry.space_group_name_H-M   'P 1'
#
loop_
_entity.id
_entity.type
_entity.pdbx_description
1 polymer ?
#
loop_
_entity_poly.entity_id
_entity_poly.type
_entity_poly.pdbx_seq_one_letter_code
_entity_poly.pdbx_strand_id
1 'polypeptide(L)'
;MDRTWEGGFLGLDRSKSGWVDIYGFNDPCFISFSEELAHEAALTYEQTTHLIQLVQHSRTEDFTLKNYADVRNTWEVVSHCLTLFESDTITVPLDGTDLEYMVYFHPLWDWVVDILQHPVIGPHCVFDAQQLSKFDRQTFIRFIDEPWTADAFLECQSQIPPDVKPLAFILYAGKSKLLSFSSKKGYPVITCLKWNGMGGGQVVGWLPLVKDNPKYKGTQQFANFKAAVWHASIKKVLALIVLPSKVANGQTVGTMSQGSFIAWC
;
A
#
# COMPACT_ATOMS: atom_id res chain seq x y z
N MET A 1 30.16 -46.36 2.69
CA MET A 1 30.79 -45.81 1.46
C MET A 1 30.22 -44.41 1.26
N ASP A 2 30.50 -43.46 2.14
CA ASP A 2 31.77 -42.82 2.52
C ASP A 2 32.27 -41.73 1.55
N ARG A 3 32.52 -40.58 2.21
CA ARG A 3 33.37 -39.42 1.90
C ARG A 3 32.74 -38.29 1.07
N THR A 4 32.39 -37.09 1.57
CA THR A 4 33.01 -36.06 2.47
C THR A 4 34.29 -35.40 1.96
N TRP A 5 34.40 -34.08 2.27
CA TRP A 5 35.59 -33.18 2.37
C TRP A 5 35.99 -32.38 1.10
N GLU A 6 36.34 -31.07 1.06
CA GLU A 6 36.55 -29.93 1.99
C GLU A 6 36.19 -28.62 1.22
N GLY A 7 35.79 -27.47 1.79
CA GLY A 7 36.60 -26.54 2.59
C GLY A 7 36.92 -25.26 1.78
N GLY A 8 36.44 -24.08 2.22
CA GLY A 8 36.74 -22.79 1.56
C GLY A 8 36.00 -21.59 2.14
N PHE A 9 36.44 -21.16 3.32
CA PHE A 9 35.96 -20.01 4.10
C PHE A 9 36.44 -18.68 3.46
N LEU A 10 35.55 -17.73 3.18
CA LEU A 10 35.87 -16.30 3.24
C LEU A 10 34.68 -15.57 3.87
N GLY A 11 34.86 -15.19 5.13
CA GLY A 11 33.96 -14.31 5.84
C GLY A 11 33.95 -12.93 5.19
N LEU A 12 32.75 -12.39 4.97
CA LEU A 12 32.53 -10.97 4.86
C LEU A 12 31.69 -10.57 6.07
N ASP A 13 32.43 -10.13 7.08
CA ASP A 13 31.98 -9.27 8.16
C ASP A 13 31.05 -8.18 7.60
N ARG A 14 29.75 -8.25 7.92
CA ARG A 14 28.77 -7.18 7.66
C ARG A 14 28.63 -6.24 8.85
N SER A 15 29.68 -6.08 9.66
CA SER A 15 29.89 -4.83 10.38
C SER A 15 30.63 -3.88 9.43
N LYS A 16 30.14 -2.64 9.29
CA LYS A 16 30.63 -1.57 8.38
C LYS A 16 30.03 -1.56 6.96
N SER A 17 28.71 -1.40 6.86
CA SER A 17 28.19 -0.43 5.89
C SER A 17 27.85 0.84 6.66
N GLY A 18 28.74 1.83 6.58
CA GLY A 18 28.46 3.17 7.07
C GLY A 18 27.25 3.70 6.32
N TRP A 19 26.14 3.84 7.04
CA TRP A 19 24.98 4.57 6.55
C TRP A 19 25.37 6.04 6.57
N VAL A 20 25.68 6.58 5.40
CA VAL A 20 25.74 8.03 5.23
C VAL A 20 24.29 8.50 5.27
N ASP A 21 23.95 9.21 6.34
CA ASP A 21 22.71 9.97 6.44
C ASP A 21 22.71 11.00 5.30
N ILE A 22 21.91 10.72 4.26
CA ILE A 22 21.59 11.71 3.25
C ILE A 22 20.10 12.00 3.42
N TYR A 23 19.80 13.29 3.59
CA TYR A 23 18.47 13.91 3.70
C TYR A 23 17.93 14.13 5.12
N GLY A 24 18.30 15.28 5.69
CA GLY A 24 17.43 15.97 6.64
C GLY A 24 16.37 16.74 5.86
N PHE A 25 15.11 16.31 5.95
CA PHE A 25 13.94 17.08 5.49
C PHE A 25 12.76 16.86 6.44
N ASN A 26 12.11 17.98 6.79
CA ASN A 26 11.13 18.13 7.87
C ASN A 26 9.67 18.16 7.40
N ASP A 27 9.37 17.87 6.12
CA ASP A 27 8.01 17.97 5.58
C ASP A 27 7.35 16.58 5.40
N PRO A 28 6.25 16.30 6.10
CA PRO A 28 5.71 14.95 6.26
C PRO A 28 4.59 14.59 5.26
N CYS A 29 4.69 14.93 3.97
CA CYS A 29 3.52 14.82 3.07
C CYS A 29 3.80 14.53 1.58
N PHE A 30 4.69 13.63 1.19
CA PHE A 30 4.85 13.31 -0.25
C PHE A 30 5.34 11.88 -0.49
N ILE A 31 4.56 11.00 -1.18
CA ILE A 31 5.07 9.85 -2.01
C ILE A 31 4.02 9.42 -3.07
N SER A 32 4.42 9.31 -4.36
CA SER A 32 3.95 8.25 -5.28
C SER A 32 4.93 7.92 -6.44
N PHE A 33 4.87 6.67 -6.93
CA PHE A 33 5.56 5.95 -8.03
C PHE A 33 7.01 6.32 -8.44
N SER A 34 7.33 7.57 -8.80
CA SER A 34 8.71 7.93 -9.21
C SER A 34 9.69 7.94 -8.04
N GLU A 35 9.21 8.32 -6.85
CA GLU A 35 9.98 8.17 -5.61
C GLU A 35 10.10 6.72 -5.19
N GLU A 36 9.12 5.85 -5.51
CA GLU A 36 9.19 4.44 -5.17
C GLU A 36 10.25 3.72 -6.01
N LEU A 37 10.33 3.98 -7.33
CA LEU A 37 11.40 3.44 -8.17
C LEU A 37 12.77 4.04 -7.81
N ALA A 38 12.86 5.35 -7.59
CA ALA A 38 14.11 5.98 -7.17
C ALA A 38 14.55 5.52 -5.76
N HIS A 39 13.61 5.24 -4.86
CA HIS A 39 13.89 4.72 -3.52
C HIS A 39 14.24 3.23 -3.53
N GLU A 40 13.47 2.39 -4.25
CA GLU A 40 13.75 0.96 -4.41
C GLU A 40 15.07 0.70 -5.14
N ALA A 41 15.37 1.49 -6.18
CA ALA A 41 16.64 1.41 -6.90
C ALA A 41 17.76 2.28 -6.27
N ALA A 42 17.47 2.97 -5.15
CA ALA A 42 18.38 3.87 -4.46
C ALA A 42 19.09 4.88 -5.39
N LEU A 43 18.35 5.39 -6.38
CA LEU A 43 18.86 6.35 -7.35
C LEU A 43 19.12 7.69 -6.68
N THR A 44 20.33 8.21 -6.88
CA THR A 44 20.67 9.58 -6.51
C THR A 44 19.98 10.59 -7.44
N TYR A 45 19.95 11.86 -7.04
CA TYR A 45 19.46 12.97 -7.88
C TYR A 45 20.05 12.95 -9.30
N GLU A 46 21.36 12.69 -9.39
CA GLU A 46 22.09 12.62 -10.66
C GLU A 46 21.66 11.40 -11.48
N GLN A 47 21.51 10.24 -10.83
CA GLN A 47 21.09 9.01 -11.49
C GLN A 47 19.65 9.10 -12.00
N THR A 48 18.72 9.68 -11.23
CA THR A 48 17.35 9.91 -11.67
C THR A 48 17.32 10.90 -12.83
N THR A 49 18.10 11.98 -12.78
CA THR A 49 18.21 12.94 -13.89
C THR A 49 18.75 12.27 -15.16
N HIS A 50 19.79 11.44 -15.03
CA HIS A 50 20.36 10.72 -16.17
C HIS A 50 19.35 9.71 -16.75
N LEU A 51 18.58 9.02 -15.91
CA LEU A 51 17.51 8.12 -16.37
C LEU A 51 16.44 8.87 -17.16
N ILE A 52 15.98 10.01 -16.65
CA ILE A 52 15.01 10.88 -17.33
C ILE A 52 15.54 11.31 -18.69
N GLN A 53 16.82 11.70 -18.75
CA GLN A 53 17.47 12.03 -20.02
C GLN A 53 17.51 10.83 -20.97
N LEU A 54 17.85 9.62 -20.51
CA LEU A 54 17.83 8.43 -21.37
C LEU A 54 16.43 8.16 -21.95
N VAL A 55 15.38 8.28 -21.13
CA VAL A 55 13.98 8.16 -21.58
C VAL A 55 13.66 9.24 -22.61
N GLN A 56 14.13 10.47 -22.41
CA GLN A 56 13.94 11.55 -23.38
C GLN A 56 14.58 11.26 -24.74
N HIS A 57 15.76 10.63 -24.74
CA HIS A 57 16.46 10.30 -25.99
C HIS A 57 15.82 9.12 -26.73
N SER A 58 15.10 8.24 -26.02
CA SER A 58 14.49 7.04 -26.60
C SER A 58 12.98 7.14 -26.83
N ARG A 59 12.35 8.27 -26.46
CA ARG A 59 10.88 8.42 -26.52
C ARG A 59 10.36 8.49 -27.95
N THR A 60 9.19 7.88 -28.15
CA THR A 60 8.35 8.02 -29.34
C THR A 60 7.21 9.01 -29.16
N GLU A 61 6.91 9.37 -27.91
CA GLU A 61 5.83 10.28 -27.52
C GLU A 61 6.39 11.53 -26.82
N ASP A 62 5.54 12.55 -26.63
CA ASP A 62 5.92 13.77 -25.94
C ASP A 62 6.13 13.53 -24.44
N PHE A 63 7.34 13.81 -23.97
CA PHE A 63 7.72 13.68 -22.55
C PHE A 63 8.26 15.03 -22.04
N THR A 64 7.63 15.58 -21.01
CA THR A 64 7.86 16.97 -20.59
C THR A 64 8.90 17.12 -19.48
N LEU A 65 9.12 16.08 -18.67
CA LEU A 65 10.07 16.06 -17.55
C LEU A 65 11.52 16.06 -18.07
N LYS A 66 12.37 16.99 -17.63
CA LYS A 66 13.76 17.12 -18.10
C LYS A 66 14.81 16.68 -17.09
N ASN A 67 14.47 16.69 -15.81
CA ASN A 67 15.39 16.37 -14.73
C ASN A 67 14.60 16.04 -13.45
N TYR A 68 15.32 15.69 -12.39
CA TYR A 68 14.70 15.41 -11.09
C TYR A 68 13.94 16.62 -10.50
N ALA A 69 14.42 17.86 -10.69
CA ALA A 69 13.72 19.03 -10.17
C ALA A 69 12.35 19.22 -10.86
N ASP A 70 12.23 18.94 -12.15
CA ASP A 70 10.94 18.96 -12.85
C ASP A 70 9.98 17.91 -12.30
N VAL A 71 10.48 16.71 -11.96
CA VAL A 71 9.69 15.65 -11.29
C VAL A 71 9.17 16.18 -9.96
N ARG A 72 10.04 16.76 -9.13
CA ARG A 72 9.66 17.32 -7.84
C ARG A 72 8.64 18.44 -7.96
N ASN A 73 8.87 19.42 -8.83
CA ASN A 73 7.97 20.55 -9.03
C ASN A 73 6.60 20.09 -9.56
N THR A 74 6.59 19.14 -10.49
CA THR A 74 5.35 18.54 -10.99
C THR A 74 4.59 17.87 -9.86
N TRP A 75 5.29 17.15 -8.98
CA TRP A 75 4.66 16.52 -7.81
C TRP A 75 4.13 17.51 -6.79
N GLU A 76 4.85 18.59 -6.52
CA GLU A 76 4.37 19.64 -5.63
C GLU A 76 3.06 20.25 -6.17
N VAL A 77 3.00 20.52 -7.47
CA VAL A 77 1.75 20.98 -8.11
C VAL A 77 0.64 19.92 -8.03
N VAL A 78 0.94 18.65 -8.32
CA VAL A 78 -0.04 17.56 -8.28
C VAL A 78 -0.52 17.26 -6.86
N SER A 79 0.32 17.48 -5.85
CA SER A 79 -0.06 17.27 -4.44
C SER A 79 -1.20 18.17 -3.98
N HIS A 80 -1.35 19.34 -4.60
CA HIS A 80 -2.49 20.23 -4.34
C HIS A 80 -3.80 19.75 -4.99
N CYS A 81 -3.72 18.83 -5.95
CA CYS A 81 -4.87 18.23 -6.62
C CYS A 81 -5.30 16.91 -5.99
N LEU A 82 -4.56 16.41 -4.99
CA LEU A 82 -4.83 15.13 -4.34
C LEU A 82 -5.02 15.33 -2.84
N THR A 83 -5.82 14.48 -2.23
CA THR A 83 -6.02 14.38 -0.79
C THR A 83 -4.66 14.28 -0.09
N LEU A 84 -4.43 15.14 0.90
CA LEU A 84 -3.19 15.14 1.67
C LEU A 84 -3.16 14.02 2.72
N PHE A 85 -1.98 13.68 3.20
CA PHE A 85 -1.84 12.77 4.34
C PHE A 85 -2.27 13.49 5.62
N GLU A 86 -3.06 12.80 6.42
CA GLU A 86 -3.39 13.17 7.79
C GLU A 86 -2.58 12.33 8.77
N SER A 87 -2.52 12.79 10.01
CA SER A 87 -1.93 12.04 11.11
C SER A 87 -2.82 12.05 12.33
N ASP A 88 -2.94 10.90 12.99
CA ASP A 88 -3.69 10.76 14.24
C ASP A 88 -2.96 9.83 15.20
N THR A 89 -3.26 9.94 16.48
CA THR A 89 -2.68 9.11 17.54
C THR A 89 -3.66 8.03 17.95
N ILE A 90 -3.16 6.80 18.05
CA ILE A 90 -3.88 5.67 18.65
C ILE A 90 -3.24 5.32 19.99
N THR A 91 -4.09 4.92 20.93
CA THR A 91 -3.67 4.48 22.27
C THR A 91 -4.05 3.03 22.46
N VAL A 92 -3.10 2.18 22.84
CA VAL A 92 -3.32 0.76 23.08
C VAL A 92 -2.72 0.36 24.42
N PRO A 93 -3.49 -0.27 25.33
CA PRO A 93 -2.99 -0.69 26.64
C PRO A 93 -2.08 -1.92 26.54
N LEU A 94 -1.01 -1.94 27.32
CA LEU A 94 -0.12 -3.08 27.56
C LEU A 94 0.28 -3.10 29.05
N ASP A 95 -0.07 -4.18 29.77
CA ASP A 95 0.23 -4.32 31.21
C ASP A 95 -0.19 -3.11 32.07
N GLY A 96 -1.36 -2.53 31.78
CA GLY A 96 -1.88 -1.38 32.52
C GLY A 96 -1.19 -0.05 32.17
N THR A 97 -0.31 -0.03 31.16
CA THR A 97 0.27 1.19 30.60
C THR A 97 -0.32 1.45 29.22
N ASP A 98 -0.84 2.66 29.01
CA ASP A 98 -1.32 3.10 27.71
C ASP A 98 -0.15 3.55 26.84
N LEU A 99 0.02 2.91 25.68
CA LEU A 99 1.07 3.23 24.72
C LEU A 99 0.48 3.91 23.50
N GLU A 100 1.08 5.05 23.14
CA GLU A 100 0.65 5.87 22.02
C GLU A 100 1.46 5.60 20.76
N TYR A 101 0.78 5.55 19.62
CA TYR A 101 1.38 5.42 18.31
C TYR A 101 0.75 6.40 17.34
N MET A 102 1.59 7.12 16.62
CA MET A 102 1.14 8.01 15.55
C MET A 102 0.96 7.21 14.26
N VAL A 103 -0.17 7.44 13.60
CA VAL A 103 -0.59 6.79 12.36
C VAL A 103 -0.72 7.87 11.29
N TYR A 104 -0.19 7.62 10.11
CA TYR A 104 -0.31 8.49 8.94
C TYR A 104 -1.18 7.82 7.90
N PHE A 105 -2.16 8.53 7.35
CA PHE A 105 -3.08 7.96 6.36
C PHE A 105 -3.69 9.02 5.46
N HIS A 106 -4.12 8.63 4.28
CA HIS A 106 -5.08 9.38 3.50
C HIS A 106 -6.50 9.01 3.96
N PRO A 107 -7.36 9.99 4.23
CA PRO A 107 -8.81 9.81 4.21
C PRO A 107 -9.25 8.97 3.00
N LEU A 108 -9.58 7.69 3.21
CA LEU A 108 -9.76 6.75 2.10
C LEU A 108 -10.93 7.15 1.19
N TRP A 109 -11.97 7.78 1.76
CA TRP A 109 -13.09 8.32 1.01
C TRP A 109 -12.70 9.50 0.12
N ASP A 110 -12.00 10.49 0.66
CA ASP A 110 -11.60 11.67 -0.11
C ASP A 110 -10.59 11.29 -1.20
N TRP A 111 -9.65 10.39 -0.85
CA TRP A 111 -8.72 9.79 -1.80
C TRP A 111 -9.44 9.14 -2.99
N VAL A 112 -10.46 8.31 -2.74
CA VAL A 112 -11.18 7.67 -3.86
C VAL A 112 -11.97 8.67 -4.67
N VAL A 113 -12.54 9.70 -4.05
CA VAL A 113 -13.27 10.76 -4.77
C VAL A 113 -12.32 11.47 -5.74
N ASP A 114 -11.10 11.81 -5.32
CA ASP A 114 -10.11 12.41 -6.21
C ASP A 114 -9.77 11.51 -7.40
N ILE A 115 -9.58 10.21 -7.15
CA ILE A 115 -9.31 9.23 -8.23
C ILE A 115 -10.48 9.13 -9.20
N LEU A 116 -11.70 9.09 -8.69
CA LEU A 116 -12.92 8.99 -9.51
C LEU A 116 -13.20 10.26 -10.31
N GLN A 117 -12.86 11.43 -9.77
CA GLN A 117 -12.99 12.71 -10.45
C GLN A 117 -11.86 12.97 -11.46
N HIS A 118 -10.75 12.21 -11.37
CA HIS A 118 -9.63 12.40 -12.27
C HIS A 118 -10.03 12.07 -13.73
N PRO A 119 -9.89 13.02 -14.68
CA PRO A 119 -10.46 12.90 -16.02
C PRO A 119 -9.85 11.77 -16.85
N VAL A 120 -8.65 11.32 -16.49
CA VAL A 120 -7.96 10.20 -17.17
C VAL A 120 -8.22 8.86 -16.46
N ILE A 121 -8.39 8.83 -15.13
CA ILE A 121 -8.42 7.56 -14.38
C ILE A 121 -9.87 7.14 -14.15
N GLY A 122 -10.72 8.07 -13.70
CA GLY A 122 -12.13 7.83 -13.37
C GLY A 122 -12.91 7.09 -14.47
N PRO A 123 -12.81 7.48 -15.76
CA PRO A 123 -13.51 6.79 -16.86
C PRO A 123 -13.08 5.33 -17.07
N HIS A 124 -11.94 4.92 -16.54
CA HIS A 124 -11.42 3.56 -16.67
C HIS A 124 -11.65 2.69 -15.43
N CYS A 125 -12.16 3.25 -14.32
CA CYS A 125 -12.51 2.48 -13.13
C CYS A 125 -13.60 1.46 -13.43
N VAL A 126 -13.41 0.22 -12.95
CA VAL A 126 -14.34 -0.89 -13.15
C VAL A 126 -14.90 -1.33 -11.81
N PHE A 127 -16.20 -1.13 -11.65
CA PHE A 127 -16.92 -1.47 -10.41
C PHE A 127 -17.62 -2.83 -10.49
N ASP A 128 -17.95 -3.27 -11.70
CA ASP A 128 -18.71 -4.50 -11.87
C ASP A 128 -17.89 -5.75 -11.54
N ALA A 129 -18.54 -6.65 -10.79
CA ALA A 129 -18.11 -8.00 -10.54
C ALA A 129 -17.90 -8.74 -11.86
N GLN A 130 -16.84 -9.53 -11.93
CA GLN A 130 -16.50 -10.27 -13.13
C GLN A 130 -16.40 -11.75 -12.86
N GLN A 131 -16.91 -12.54 -13.80
CA GLN A 131 -16.69 -13.98 -13.80
C GLN A 131 -15.66 -14.33 -14.86
N LEU A 132 -14.49 -14.79 -14.41
CA LEU A 132 -13.43 -15.31 -15.25
C LEU A 132 -13.56 -16.82 -15.39
N SER A 133 -13.45 -17.32 -16.62
CA SER A 133 -13.36 -18.73 -16.94
C SER A 133 -12.13 -18.98 -17.82
N LYS A 134 -11.54 -20.17 -17.69
CA LYS A 134 -10.44 -20.63 -18.53
C LYS A 134 -10.79 -21.97 -19.15
N PHE A 135 -10.38 -22.19 -20.39
CA PHE A 135 -10.63 -23.45 -21.06
C PHE A 135 -9.58 -24.49 -20.65
N ASP A 136 -10.01 -25.61 -20.08
CA ASP A 136 -9.12 -26.70 -19.61
C ASP A 136 -8.83 -27.76 -20.68
N ARG A 137 -9.08 -27.41 -21.96
CA ARG A 137 -9.05 -28.28 -23.16
C ARG A 137 -10.30 -29.14 -23.35
N GLN A 138 -11.22 -29.19 -22.39
CA GLN A 138 -12.50 -29.89 -22.53
C GLN A 138 -13.69 -28.95 -22.29
N THR A 139 -13.61 -28.13 -21.24
CA THR A 139 -14.68 -27.24 -20.80
C THR A 139 -14.12 -25.91 -20.30
N PHE A 140 -14.99 -24.91 -20.22
CA PHE A 140 -14.65 -23.66 -19.53
C PHE A 140 -14.89 -23.85 -18.03
N ILE A 141 -13.81 -23.79 -17.26
CA ILE A 141 -13.86 -23.88 -15.80
C ILE A 141 -13.75 -22.48 -15.18
N ARG A 142 -14.56 -22.24 -14.15
CA ARG A 142 -14.52 -21.03 -13.35
C ARG A 142 -13.20 -20.96 -12.56
N PHE A 143 -12.59 -19.78 -12.48
CA PHE A 143 -11.50 -19.52 -11.53
C PHE A 143 -11.64 -18.14 -10.90
N ILE A 144 -11.05 -17.99 -9.71
CA ILE A 144 -10.97 -16.74 -8.96
C ILE A 144 -9.51 -16.31 -9.01
N ASP A 145 -9.29 -15.09 -9.50
CA ASP A 145 -7.96 -14.48 -9.57
C ASP A 145 -7.83 -13.42 -8.48
N GLU A 146 -8.83 -12.54 -8.43
CA GLU A 146 -8.86 -11.36 -7.57
C GLU A 146 -10.19 -11.30 -6.81
N PRO A 147 -10.29 -10.55 -5.69
CA PRO A 147 -11.50 -10.46 -4.89
C PRO A 147 -12.76 -10.06 -5.67
N TRP A 148 -12.64 -9.15 -6.66
CA TRP A 148 -13.75 -8.74 -7.52
C TRP A 148 -14.18 -9.80 -8.55
N THR A 149 -13.45 -10.90 -8.61
CA THR A 149 -13.80 -12.08 -9.41
C THR A 149 -14.33 -13.23 -8.55
N ALA A 150 -14.48 -13.04 -7.24
CA ALA A 150 -15.04 -14.04 -6.35
C ALA A 150 -16.57 -13.95 -6.31
N ASP A 151 -17.21 -15.06 -5.92
CA ASP A 151 -18.67 -15.15 -5.87
C ASP A 151 -19.27 -14.20 -4.83
N ALA A 152 -18.55 -13.94 -3.72
CA ALA A 152 -18.98 -13.00 -2.70
C ALA A 152 -19.17 -11.57 -3.24
N PHE A 153 -18.32 -11.11 -4.17
CA PHE A 153 -18.48 -9.78 -4.75
C PHE A 153 -19.67 -9.72 -5.71
N LEU A 154 -19.87 -10.79 -6.48
CA LEU A 154 -21.05 -10.92 -7.35
C LEU A 154 -22.35 -10.98 -6.55
N GLU A 155 -22.36 -11.71 -5.43
CA GLU A 155 -23.50 -11.80 -4.53
C GLU A 155 -23.80 -10.46 -3.85
N CYS A 156 -22.77 -9.69 -3.48
CA CYS A 156 -22.94 -8.33 -3.00
C CYS A 156 -23.56 -7.43 -4.08
N GLN A 157 -23.04 -7.50 -5.31
CA GLN A 157 -23.56 -6.73 -6.43
C GLN A 157 -25.00 -7.11 -6.82
N SER A 158 -25.41 -8.37 -6.64
CA SER A 158 -26.79 -8.77 -6.96
C SER A 158 -27.82 -8.27 -5.95
N GLN A 159 -27.38 -7.83 -4.77
CA GLN A 159 -28.23 -7.28 -3.71
C GLN A 159 -28.41 -5.76 -3.79
N ILE A 160 -27.62 -5.06 -4.61
CA ILE A 160 -27.76 -3.62 -4.80
C ILE A 160 -28.68 -3.29 -5.99
N PRO A 161 -29.35 -2.12 -5.97
CA PRO A 161 -30.19 -1.68 -7.08
C PRO A 161 -29.44 -1.61 -8.42
N PRO A 162 -30.11 -1.84 -9.58
CA PRO A 162 -29.46 -1.87 -10.89
C PRO A 162 -28.78 -0.57 -11.33
N ASP A 163 -29.18 0.56 -10.74
CA ASP A 163 -28.65 1.90 -10.98
C ASP A 163 -27.47 2.26 -10.07
N VAL A 164 -27.06 1.36 -9.17
CA VAL A 164 -25.96 1.56 -8.23
C VAL A 164 -24.80 0.62 -8.59
N LYS A 165 -23.57 1.08 -8.38
CA LYS A 165 -22.34 0.30 -8.57
C LYS A 165 -21.61 0.11 -7.24
N PRO A 166 -21.05 -1.08 -6.98
CA PRO A 166 -20.33 -1.33 -5.73
C PRO A 166 -18.93 -0.71 -5.80
N LEU A 167 -18.47 -0.10 -4.70
CA LEU A 167 -17.10 0.42 -4.61
C LEU A 167 -16.28 -0.46 -3.66
N ALA A 168 -15.41 -1.28 -4.25
CA ALA A 168 -14.58 -2.21 -3.49
C ALA A 168 -13.18 -1.64 -3.24
N PHE A 169 -12.74 -1.67 -2.00
CA PHE A 169 -11.36 -1.39 -1.62
C PHE A 169 -10.64 -2.70 -1.29
N ILE A 170 -9.49 -2.89 -1.92
CA ILE A 170 -8.56 -3.93 -1.52
C ILE A 170 -7.41 -3.26 -0.81
N LEU A 171 -7.12 -3.69 0.42
CA LEU A 171 -6.08 -3.13 1.25
C LEU A 171 -5.06 -4.22 1.58
N TYR A 172 -3.80 -3.94 1.26
CA TYR A 172 -2.68 -4.79 1.60
C TYR A 172 -1.83 -4.09 2.65
N ALA A 173 -1.50 -4.81 3.71
CA ALA A 173 -0.56 -4.34 4.72
C ALA A 173 0.44 -5.46 5.01
N GLY A 174 1.65 -5.28 4.49
CA GLY A 174 2.70 -6.30 4.51
C GLY A 174 3.88 -5.89 5.40
N LYS A 175 4.40 -6.85 6.16
CA LYS A 175 5.63 -6.68 6.93
C LYS A 175 6.90 -6.78 6.07
N SER A 176 6.75 -7.22 4.83
CA SER A 176 7.83 -7.58 3.90
C SER A 176 8.53 -6.36 3.30
N LYS A 177 7.83 -5.24 3.14
CA LYS A 177 8.41 -3.98 2.66
C LYS A 177 8.30 -2.94 3.76
N LEU A 178 9.43 -2.63 4.38
CA LEU A 178 9.54 -1.51 5.29
C LEU A 178 9.98 -0.31 4.47
N LEU A 179 9.09 0.65 4.29
CA LEU A 179 9.40 1.87 3.56
C LEU A 179 9.70 2.99 4.57
N SER A 180 10.59 3.90 4.17
CA SER A 180 10.93 5.08 4.97
C SER A 180 10.19 6.29 4.43
N PHE A 181 9.55 7.03 5.34
CA PHE A 181 8.83 8.26 5.09
C PHE A 181 9.45 9.37 5.94
N SER A 182 10.11 10.36 5.32
CA SER A 182 10.64 11.57 5.99
C SER A 182 11.22 11.28 7.40
N SER A 183 12.32 10.54 7.49
CA SER A 183 13.00 10.04 8.72
C SER A 183 12.25 8.99 9.58
N LYS A 184 10.97 8.73 9.32
CA LYS A 184 10.14 7.73 9.99
C LYS A 184 10.07 6.45 9.16
N LYS A 185 9.87 5.32 9.80
CA LYS A 185 9.74 4.01 9.14
C LYS A 185 8.38 3.43 9.52
N GLY A 186 7.71 2.79 8.57
CA GLY A 186 6.39 2.18 8.78
C GLY A 186 6.14 1.07 7.78
N TYR A 187 5.10 0.26 8.04
CA TYR A 187 4.62 -0.69 7.04
C TYR A 187 3.55 -0.01 6.18
N PRO A 188 3.74 0.06 4.86
CA PRO A 188 2.76 0.72 4.00
C PRO A 188 1.46 -0.07 3.99
N VAL A 189 0.35 0.67 4.01
CA VAL A 189 -0.99 0.20 3.68
C VAL A 189 -1.23 0.63 2.25
N ILE A 190 -1.29 -0.34 1.35
CA ILE A 190 -1.49 -0.12 -0.09
C ILE A 190 -2.95 -0.41 -0.39
N THR A 191 -3.63 0.50 -1.08
CA THR A 191 -4.95 0.23 -1.64
C THR A 191 -4.89 0.03 -3.14
N CYS A 192 -5.75 -0.83 -3.65
CA CYS A 192 -5.96 -1.00 -5.08
C CYS A 192 -7.44 -0.77 -5.41
N LEU A 193 -7.69 0.03 -6.43
CA LEU A 193 -8.95 0.08 -7.15
C LEU A 193 -8.78 -0.62 -8.49
N LYS A 194 -9.82 -1.31 -8.92
CA LYS A 194 -9.81 -1.91 -10.24
C LYS A 194 -10.07 -0.85 -11.31
N TRP A 195 -9.20 -0.80 -12.29
CA TRP A 195 -9.42 -0.05 -13.53
C TRP A 195 -8.83 -0.81 -14.71
N ASN A 196 -9.35 -0.55 -15.90
CA ASN A 196 -8.87 -1.18 -17.13
C ASN A 196 -7.51 -0.58 -17.52
N GLY A 197 -6.40 -1.18 -17.08
CA GLY A 197 -5.04 -0.70 -17.38
C GLY A 197 -3.96 -1.19 -16.42
N MET A 198 -2.79 -0.55 -16.43
CA MET A 198 -1.70 -0.76 -15.46
C MET A 198 -2.11 -0.25 -14.07
N GLY A 199 -2.96 -1.01 -13.38
CA GLY A 199 -3.37 -0.70 -12.02
C GLY A 199 -2.29 -0.98 -10.99
N GLY A 200 -1.55 0.07 -10.64
CA GLY A 200 -0.69 0.09 -9.46
C GLY A 200 -1.50 0.37 -8.19
N GLY A 201 -1.15 -0.31 -7.10
CA GLY A 201 -1.65 0.07 -5.78
C GLY A 201 -1.03 1.39 -5.32
N GLN A 202 -1.79 2.18 -4.56
CA GLN A 202 -1.30 3.43 -3.97
C GLN A 202 -1.19 3.29 -2.45
N VAL A 203 -0.14 3.87 -1.87
CA VAL A 203 -0.01 3.93 -0.42
C VAL A 203 -1.06 4.90 0.15
N VAL A 204 -1.95 4.39 0.99
CA VAL A 204 -2.98 5.17 1.69
C VAL A 204 -2.75 5.25 3.18
N GLY A 205 -1.70 4.60 3.70
CA GLY A 205 -1.38 4.72 5.11
C GLY A 205 -0.10 4.02 5.52
N TRP A 206 0.24 4.21 6.78
CA TRP A 206 1.46 3.70 7.39
C TRP A 206 1.15 3.10 8.74
N LEU A 207 1.33 1.79 8.87
CA LEU A 207 1.25 1.14 10.17
C LEU A 207 2.49 1.46 11.00
N PRO A 208 2.32 1.79 12.29
CA PRO A 208 3.42 2.16 13.16
C PRO A 208 4.34 0.97 13.44
N LEU A 209 5.63 1.27 13.60
CA LEU A 209 6.61 0.31 14.07
C LEU A 209 6.52 0.15 15.58
N VAL A 210 6.00 -1.00 16.00
CA VAL A 210 6.07 -1.41 17.40
C VAL A 210 7.45 -1.99 17.66
N LYS A 211 8.31 -1.23 18.36
CA LYS A 211 9.65 -1.68 18.75
C LYS A 211 9.54 -2.92 19.64
N ASP A 212 10.32 -3.95 19.35
CA ASP A 212 10.36 -5.12 20.19
C ASP A 212 10.88 -4.75 21.59
N ASN A 213 10.20 -5.29 22.61
CA ASN A 213 10.58 -5.11 23.99
C ASN A 213 11.17 -6.44 24.52
N PRO A 214 12.40 -6.45 25.05
CA PRO A 214 13.04 -7.65 25.57
C PRO A 214 12.19 -8.42 26.59
N LYS A 215 11.40 -7.71 27.41
CA LYS A 215 10.50 -8.29 28.42
C LYS A 215 9.47 -9.25 27.81
N TYR A 216 9.02 -8.97 26.59
CA TYR A 216 7.93 -9.72 25.96
C TYR A 216 8.36 -10.49 24.71
N LYS A 217 9.66 -10.68 24.51
CA LYS A 217 10.22 -11.36 23.35
C LYS A 217 9.67 -12.79 23.26
N GLY A 218 9.09 -13.14 22.11
CA GLY A 218 8.53 -14.46 21.85
C GLY A 218 7.20 -14.77 22.55
N THR A 219 6.59 -13.79 23.23
CA THR A 219 5.31 -14.00 23.94
C THR A 219 4.11 -13.78 23.02
N GLN A 220 3.06 -14.59 23.22
CA GLN A 220 1.78 -14.39 22.55
C GLN A 220 1.15 -13.05 22.91
N GLN A 221 1.32 -12.59 24.16
CA GLN A 221 0.81 -11.32 24.63
C GLN A 221 1.31 -10.16 23.77
N PHE A 222 2.61 -10.13 23.44
CA PHE A 222 3.18 -9.07 22.61
C PHE A 222 2.80 -9.20 21.14
N ALA A 223 2.62 -10.42 20.65
CA ALA A 223 2.06 -10.64 19.31
C ALA A 223 0.64 -10.07 19.20
N ASN A 224 -0.22 -10.35 20.19
CA ASN A 224 -1.58 -9.82 20.29
C ASN A 224 -1.59 -8.30 20.43
N PHE A 225 -0.68 -7.74 21.23
CA PHE A 225 -0.52 -6.30 21.37
C PHE A 225 -0.13 -5.63 20.04
N LYS A 226 0.86 -6.16 19.32
CA LYS A 226 1.24 -5.66 17.98
C LYS A 226 0.06 -5.71 17.01
N ALA A 227 -0.69 -6.81 17.02
CA ALA A 227 -1.91 -6.92 16.22
C ALA A 227 -2.94 -5.86 16.61
N ALA A 228 -3.17 -5.63 17.90
CA ALA A 228 -4.10 -4.61 18.38
C ALA A 228 -3.71 -3.19 17.92
N VAL A 229 -2.42 -2.85 17.97
CA VAL A 229 -1.89 -1.58 17.43
C VAL A 229 -2.19 -1.45 15.93
N TRP A 230 -1.90 -2.48 15.13
CA TRP A 230 -2.15 -2.44 13.69
C TRP A 230 -3.64 -2.42 13.35
N HIS A 231 -4.47 -3.16 14.06
CA HIS A 231 -5.93 -3.11 13.90
C HIS A 231 -6.49 -1.73 14.24
N ALA A 232 -6.04 -1.10 15.33
CA ALA A 232 -6.43 0.26 15.68
C ALA A 232 -5.98 1.27 14.61
N SER A 233 -4.80 1.05 14.02
CA SER A 233 -4.29 1.89 12.92
C SER A 233 -5.15 1.75 11.65
N ILE A 234 -5.47 0.53 11.23
CA ILE A 234 -6.35 0.29 10.07
C ILE A 234 -7.74 0.89 10.30
N LYS A 235 -8.27 0.84 11.52
CA LYS A 235 -9.55 1.52 11.83
C LYS A 235 -9.51 3.02 11.58
N LYS A 236 -8.36 3.69 11.80
CA LYS A 236 -8.19 5.11 11.46
C LYS A 236 -8.22 5.32 9.95
N VAL A 237 -7.49 4.50 9.19
CA VAL A 237 -7.51 4.55 7.71
C VAL A 237 -8.94 4.38 7.16
N LEU A 238 -9.72 3.47 7.75
CA LEU A 238 -11.07 3.15 7.29
C LEU A 238 -12.16 4.08 7.84
N ALA A 239 -11.85 5.01 8.75
CA ALA A 239 -12.88 5.71 9.54
C ALA A 239 -13.93 6.43 8.68
N LEU A 240 -13.50 7.03 7.57
CA LEU A 240 -14.38 7.84 6.71
C LEU A 240 -15.21 7.02 5.72
N ILE A 241 -14.83 5.79 5.41
CA ILE A 241 -15.62 4.92 4.52
C ILE A 241 -16.74 4.17 5.25
N VAL A 242 -16.66 4.07 6.58
CA VAL A 242 -17.71 3.42 7.39
C VAL A 242 -19.04 4.17 7.26
N LEU A 243 -19.01 5.49 7.19
CA LEU A 243 -20.21 6.34 7.08
C LEU A 243 -21.00 6.11 5.78
N PRO A 244 -20.38 6.15 4.58
CA PRO A 244 -21.08 5.88 3.33
C PRO A 244 -21.35 4.38 3.07
N SER A 245 -20.63 3.47 3.73
CA SER A 245 -20.80 2.03 3.52
C SER A 245 -22.24 1.58 3.87
N LYS A 246 -22.91 0.91 2.94
CA LYS A 246 -24.14 0.18 3.25
C LYS A 246 -23.76 -1.25 3.59
N VAL A 247 -24.06 -1.65 4.82
CA VAL A 247 -23.85 -3.03 5.28
C VAL A 247 -24.83 -3.94 4.55
N ALA A 248 -24.42 -4.51 3.42
CA ALA A 248 -25.02 -5.74 2.92
C ALA A 248 -24.54 -6.88 3.82
N ASN A 249 -25.39 -7.31 4.75
CA ASN A 249 -25.26 -8.53 5.57
C ASN A 249 -24.07 -8.66 6.54
N GLY A 250 -23.75 -7.61 7.30
CA GLY A 250 -23.06 -7.74 8.59
C GLY A 250 -21.67 -8.41 8.54
N GLN A 251 -21.03 -8.45 7.38
CA GLN A 251 -19.74 -9.08 7.21
C GLN A 251 -18.65 -8.03 6.96
N THR A 252 -18.19 -7.42 8.04
CA THR A 252 -16.78 -7.05 8.12
C THR A 252 -16.00 -8.34 8.34
N VAL A 253 -15.74 -9.14 7.29
CA VAL A 253 -14.88 -10.33 7.41
C VAL A 253 -13.44 -9.87 7.53
N GLY A 254 -13.06 -9.50 8.75
CA GLY A 254 -11.68 -9.30 9.14
C GLY A 254 -11.08 -10.59 9.68
N THR A 255 -10.78 -11.56 8.82
CA THR A 255 -9.79 -12.59 9.18
C THR A 255 -8.42 -12.10 8.74
N MET A 256 -7.61 -11.63 9.71
CA MET A 256 -6.17 -11.45 9.50
C MET A 256 -5.53 -12.84 9.33
N SER A 257 -5.54 -13.32 8.11
CA SER A 257 -4.69 -14.41 7.64
C SER A 257 -3.92 -13.85 6.46
N GLN A 258 -2.61 -13.66 6.64
CA GLN A 258 -1.67 -13.25 5.58
C GLN A 258 -1.92 -11.86 4.94
N GLY A 259 -2.05 -10.80 5.75
CA GLY A 259 -1.70 -9.44 5.32
C GLY A 259 -2.63 -8.72 4.33
N SER A 260 -3.84 -9.24 4.12
CA SER A 260 -4.85 -8.61 3.24
C SER A 260 -6.13 -8.30 4.02
N PHE A 261 -6.66 -7.09 3.84
CA PHE A 261 -7.95 -6.63 4.34
C PHE A 261 -8.83 -6.24 3.15
N ILE A 262 -10.06 -6.71 3.11
CA ILE A 262 -11.02 -6.34 2.08
C ILE A 262 -12.17 -5.60 2.76
N ALA A 263 -12.45 -4.39 2.29
CA ALA A 263 -13.57 -3.57 2.76
C ALA A 263 -14.51 -3.27 1.60
N TRP A 264 -15.80 -3.51 1.81
CA TRP A 264 -16.86 -3.28 0.84
C TRP A 264 -17.67 -2.05 1.25
N CYS A 265 -17.97 -1.15 0.30
CA CYS A 265 -18.86 -0.01 0.49
C CYS A 265 -20.00 -0.03 -0.52
#